data_AF-A0A379KIF1-F1
#
_entry.id   AF-A0A379KIF1-F1
#
_cell.length_a   1.000
_cell.length_b   1.000
_cell.length_c   1.000
_cell.angle_alpha   90.00
_cell.angle_beta   90.00
_cell.angle_gamma   90.00
#
_symmetry.space_group_name_H-M   'P 1'
#
loop_
_entity.id
_entity.type
_entity.pdbx_description
1 polymer ?
#
loop_
_entity_poly.entity_id
_entity_poly.type
_entity_poly.pdbx_seq_one_letter_code
_entity_poly.pdbx_strand_id
1 'polypeptide(L)'
;MIREILPAKPSSLVRVSTLSFAELLNASDWPLALDSYQRGFVWGPDKLTQLVNDLATYAAQADTTLPYYMGGVLLHRDASQSKRFIIDGQQRITALSLLYHRSTGKLPVGQALSYSGQSARHIAEGLQALRQMEAIAPQIIERLRLTVIEVDSTDLAFTFFDTQNNRGVRLEATDLLKAYHLRAIDYAQGKTELKAALQRDCAERWERLQRHPAVLSPGQDFAPNLFNRFLWRARRWRGSHTPAGKHEPLLAEFQRDTWPHAADSRSRIDSVPLYATRHNRLASCMTLAGDGDYVLQGSQLRFGQNPASLPMALRQPIHEGVGFFLYADKYAALLQRLMNDPAPCPQVSIFRTIYKQLLRSNQEYLREIFMLCSLMYVDQFDVEQLTAFALRLEFLLGAIRLEKKQVKQETAANFFRLAELNLLDVIAQSYHPKQVLDFLQHRQQAVASSYANETVSAGQGVQGRYKRAVLDFYQGQLDSECSTLAGKSLWLETYLKTCQEDRHEY
;
A
#
# COMPACT_ATOMS: atom_id res chain seq x y z
N MET A 1 -20.88 -10.22 -67.24
CA MET A 1 -20.24 -9.17 -66.41
C MET A 1 -20.73 -9.36 -64.98
N ILE A 2 -20.11 -10.30 -64.25
CA ILE A 2 -20.42 -10.61 -62.85
C ILE A 2 -19.34 -9.90 -62.03
N ARG A 3 -19.71 -8.83 -61.32
CA ARG A 3 -18.84 -8.23 -60.29
C ARG A 3 -19.26 -8.85 -58.96
N GLU A 4 -18.41 -9.73 -58.44
CA GLU A 4 -18.46 -10.19 -57.07
C GLU A 4 -18.42 -8.97 -56.12
N ILE A 5 -19.49 -8.82 -55.33
CA ILE A 5 -19.47 -7.97 -54.14
C ILE A 5 -18.87 -8.84 -53.04
N LEU A 6 -17.56 -8.75 -52.85
CA LEU A 6 -16.90 -9.27 -51.65
C LEU A 6 -17.46 -8.51 -50.45
N PRO A 7 -17.94 -9.18 -49.38
CA PRO A 7 -18.29 -8.51 -48.15
C PRO A 7 -17.02 -7.89 -47.54
N ALA A 8 -17.13 -6.64 -47.08
CA ALA A 8 -16.08 -5.95 -46.35
C ALA A 8 -15.58 -6.83 -45.19
N LYS A 9 -14.26 -7.05 -45.10
CA LYS A 9 -13.64 -7.75 -43.97
C LYS A 9 -14.13 -7.13 -42.66
N PRO A 10 -14.58 -7.91 -41.67
CA PRO A 10 -14.87 -7.37 -40.35
C PRO A 10 -13.59 -6.70 -39.83
N SER A 11 -13.67 -5.43 -39.43
CA SER A 11 -12.56 -4.75 -38.77
C SER A 11 -12.22 -5.55 -37.52
N SER A 12 -11.05 -6.17 -37.49
CA SER A 12 -10.64 -6.93 -36.31
C SER A 12 -10.54 -5.99 -35.12
N LEU A 13 -11.24 -6.32 -34.02
CA LEU A 13 -11.19 -5.59 -32.74
C LEU A 13 -9.78 -5.46 -32.15
N VAL A 14 -8.85 -6.27 -32.66
CA VAL A 14 -7.44 -6.31 -32.31
C VAL A 14 -6.62 -6.24 -33.60
N ARG A 15 -5.62 -5.37 -33.64
CA ARG A 15 -4.64 -5.25 -34.72
C ARG A 15 -3.28 -5.62 -34.16
N VAL A 16 -2.58 -6.56 -34.79
CA VAL A 16 -1.24 -6.98 -34.39
C VAL A 16 -0.28 -6.70 -35.53
N SER A 17 0.79 -5.98 -35.27
CA SER A 17 1.82 -5.64 -36.25
C SER A 17 3.22 -5.73 -35.62
N THR A 18 4.24 -5.85 -36.46
CA THR A 18 5.64 -5.71 -36.03
C THR A 18 6.18 -4.43 -36.63
N LEU A 19 6.51 -3.46 -35.79
CA LEU A 19 6.91 -2.10 -36.21
C LEU A 19 8.28 -1.73 -35.67
N SER A 20 9.04 -0.92 -36.41
CA SER A 20 10.15 -0.16 -35.88
C SER A 20 9.68 0.93 -34.91
N PHE A 21 10.61 1.53 -34.17
CA PHE A 21 10.28 2.64 -33.28
C PHE A 21 9.71 3.83 -34.05
N ALA A 22 10.30 4.20 -35.19
CA ALA A 22 9.77 5.27 -36.04
C ALA A 22 8.45 4.91 -36.70
N GLU A 23 8.29 3.67 -37.17
CA GLU A 23 7.03 3.18 -37.74
C GLU A 23 5.89 3.23 -36.73
N LEU A 24 6.14 2.82 -35.47
CA LEU A 24 5.16 2.90 -34.38
C LEU A 24 4.64 4.33 -34.17
N LEU A 25 5.56 5.30 -34.13
CA LEU A 25 5.23 6.71 -33.95
C LEU A 25 4.41 7.26 -35.13
N ASN A 26 4.78 6.88 -36.36
CA ASN A 26 4.16 7.38 -37.60
C ASN A 26 2.97 6.52 -38.10
N ALA A 27 2.63 5.41 -37.44
CA ALA A 27 1.60 4.48 -37.90
C ALA A 27 0.17 5.08 -37.91
N SER A 28 -0.04 6.24 -37.29
CA SER A 28 -1.32 6.94 -37.28
C SER A 28 -1.11 8.42 -36.99
N ASP A 29 -2.03 9.27 -37.48
CA ASP A 29 -2.10 10.69 -37.15
C ASP A 29 -2.37 10.96 -35.66
N TRP A 30 -2.80 9.95 -34.91
CA TRP A 30 -3.05 10.07 -33.47
C TRP A 30 -1.75 9.86 -32.69
N PRO A 31 -1.31 10.80 -31.85
CA PRO A 31 -0.05 10.65 -31.14
C PRO A 31 -0.13 9.54 -30.06
N LEU A 32 1.02 8.94 -29.77
CA LEU A 32 1.17 8.06 -28.61
C LEU A 32 1.08 8.88 -27.32
N ALA A 33 0.27 8.44 -26.36
CA ALA A 33 0.03 9.14 -25.11
C ALA A 33 0.10 8.20 -23.91
N LEU A 34 0.27 8.79 -22.72
CA LEU A 34 0.14 8.10 -21.44
C LEU A 34 -1.18 8.49 -20.79
N ASP A 35 -1.83 7.51 -20.17
CA ASP A 35 -3.04 7.73 -19.39
C ASP A 35 -2.70 7.85 -17.89
N SER A 36 -3.62 8.42 -17.13
CA SER A 36 -3.48 8.71 -15.69
C SER A 36 -3.27 7.47 -14.82
N TYR A 37 -3.76 6.31 -15.25
CA TYR A 37 -3.61 5.03 -14.55
C TYR A 37 -2.27 4.34 -14.80
N GLN A 38 -1.47 4.79 -15.76
CA GLN A 38 -0.17 4.20 -16.04
C GLN A 38 0.83 4.45 -14.92
N ARG A 39 1.75 3.51 -14.71
CA ARG A 39 2.83 3.67 -13.73
C ARG A 39 3.79 4.76 -14.22
N GLY A 40 4.36 5.57 -13.33
CA GLY A 40 5.43 6.48 -13.72
C GLY A 40 6.66 5.77 -14.34
N PHE A 41 7.51 6.51 -15.06
CA PHE A 41 8.80 5.99 -15.49
C PHE A 41 9.70 5.75 -14.27
N VAL A 42 10.23 4.52 -14.12
CA VAL A 42 11.01 4.08 -12.93
C VAL A 42 12.36 3.46 -13.28
N TRP A 43 12.70 3.34 -14.57
CA TRP A 43 14.03 2.85 -14.94
C TRP A 43 15.09 3.86 -14.50
N GLY A 44 15.90 3.45 -13.54
CA GLY A 44 17.10 4.19 -13.12
C GLY A 44 18.29 3.96 -14.05
N PRO A 45 19.45 4.58 -13.71
CA PRO A 45 20.68 4.48 -14.49
C PRO A 45 21.05 3.03 -14.87
N ASP A 46 21.01 2.09 -13.93
CA ASP A 46 21.41 0.70 -14.16
C ASP A 46 20.66 0.02 -15.31
N LYS A 47 19.34 0.24 -15.40
CA LYS A 47 18.51 -0.34 -16.45
C LYS A 47 18.77 0.30 -17.81
N LEU A 48 19.04 1.60 -17.84
CA LEU A 48 19.42 2.29 -19.06
C LEU A 48 20.82 1.88 -19.53
N THR A 49 21.78 1.73 -18.62
CA THR A 49 23.11 1.18 -18.90
C THR A 49 23.00 -0.22 -19.49
N GLN A 50 22.18 -1.08 -18.89
CA GLN A 50 21.92 -2.42 -19.40
C GLN A 50 21.41 -2.38 -20.85
N LEU A 51 20.38 -1.56 -21.12
CA LEU A 51 19.84 -1.40 -22.48
C LEU A 51 20.91 -0.90 -23.47
N VAL A 52 21.70 0.11 -23.10
CA VAL A 52 22.77 0.63 -23.97
C VAL A 52 23.81 -0.44 -24.27
N ASN A 53 24.25 -1.19 -23.27
CA ASN A 53 25.22 -2.27 -23.45
C ASN A 53 24.67 -3.39 -24.36
N ASP A 54 23.40 -3.75 -24.19
CA ASP A 54 22.73 -4.75 -25.03
C ASP A 54 22.66 -4.27 -26.50
N LEU A 55 22.34 -2.98 -26.72
CA LEU A 55 22.29 -2.38 -28.05
C LEU A 55 23.68 -2.22 -28.68
N ALA A 56 24.70 -1.90 -27.90
CA ALA A 56 26.08 -1.83 -28.36
C ALA A 56 26.59 -3.22 -28.79
N THR A 57 26.26 -4.26 -28.00
CA THR A 57 26.56 -5.65 -28.33
C THR A 57 25.88 -6.07 -29.63
N TYR A 58 24.60 -5.71 -29.79
CA TYR A 58 23.86 -5.96 -31.03
C TYR A 58 24.46 -5.22 -32.24
N ALA A 59 24.87 -3.96 -32.06
CA ALA A 59 25.49 -3.16 -33.11
C ALA A 59 26.82 -3.75 -33.61
N ALA A 60 27.56 -4.45 -32.73
CA ALA A 60 28.83 -5.09 -33.05
C ALA A 60 28.70 -6.47 -33.72
N GLN A 61 27.48 -7.00 -33.88
CA GLN A 61 27.28 -8.30 -34.53
C GLN A 61 27.54 -8.24 -36.04
N ALA A 62 28.26 -9.24 -36.56
CA ALA A 62 28.58 -9.34 -37.99
C ALA A 62 27.32 -9.63 -38.85
N ASP A 63 26.35 -10.36 -38.28
CA ASP A 63 25.07 -10.60 -38.93
C ASP A 63 24.12 -9.43 -38.67
N THR A 64 23.84 -8.65 -39.71
CA THR A 64 22.94 -7.50 -39.63
C THR A 64 21.50 -7.81 -40.03
N THR A 65 21.21 -9.06 -40.42
CA THR A 65 19.91 -9.46 -40.97
C THR A 65 18.85 -9.69 -39.89
N LEU A 66 19.26 -10.08 -38.68
CA LEU A 66 18.35 -10.34 -37.57
C LEU A 66 17.96 -9.03 -36.86
N PRO A 67 16.67 -8.70 -36.75
CA PRO A 67 16.22 -7.55 -35.98
C PRO A 67 16.32 -7.80 -34.47
N TYR A 68 16.63 -6.77 -33.70
CA TYR A 68 16.57 -6.84 -32.25
C TYR A 68 15.12 -6.62 -31.79
N TYR A 69 14.49 -7.66 -31.24
CA TYR A 69 13.12 -7.59 -30.73
C TYR A 69 13.08 -7.01 -29.32
N MET A 70 12.43 -5.86 -29.16
CA MET A 70 12.23 -5.22 -27.86
C MET A 70 10.87 -5.55 -27.23
N GLY A 71 10.33 -6.74 -27.54
CA GLY A 71 9.10 -7.28 -26.96
C GLY A 71 7.81 -6.62 -27.46
N GLY A 72 6.71 -6.88 -26.73
CA GLY A 72 5.36 -6.40 -27.09
C GLY A 72 5.01 -5.02 -26.53
N VAL A 73 4.21 -4.25 -27.25
CA VAL A 73 3.61 -2.98 -26.83
C VAL A 73 2.11 -3.09 -27.03
N LEU A 74 1.34 -2.79 -25.99
CA LEU A 74 -0.12 -2.82 -26.05
C LEU A 74 -0.63 -1.38 -26.07
N LEU A 75 -1.45 -1.07 -27.07
CA LEU A 75 -2.02 0.25 -27.29
C LEU A 75 -3.56 0.19 -27.27
N HIS A 76 -4.16 1.20 -26.65
CA HIS A 76 -5.58 1.48 -26.76
C HIS A 76 -5.79 2.71 -27.67
N ARG A 77 -6.55 2.51 -28.75
CA ARG A 77 -6.91 3.57 -29.69
C ARG A 77 -8.20 4.26 -29.22
N ASP A 78 -8.04 5.45 -28.63
CA ASP A 78 -9.16 6.24 -28.12
C ASP A 78 -9.62 7.29 -29.14
N ALA A 79 -10.78 7.02 -29.76
CA ALA A 79 -11.39 7.91 -30.74
C ALA A 79 -11.89 9.24 -30.13
N SER A 80 -12.28 9.25 -28.85
CA SER A 80 -12.78 10.45 -28.19
C SER A 80 -11.68 11.49 -27.97
N GLN A 81 -10.48 11.01 -27.66
CA GLN A 81 -9.30 11.86 -27.41
C GLN A 81 -8.38 11.99 -28.62
N SER A 82 -8.65 11.26 -29.72
CA SER A 82 -7.79 11.18 -30.90
C SER A 82 -6.35 10.82 -30.55
N LYS A 83 -6.18 9.84 -29.66
CA LYS A 83 -4.88 9.42 -29.09
C LYS A 83 -4.74 7.90 -29.11
N ARG A 84 -3.50 7.43 -29.12
CA ARG A 84 -3.14 6.03 -28.89
C ARG A 84 -2.48 5.91 -27.52
N PHE A 85 -3.23 5.43 -26.53
CA PHE A 85 -2.73 5.28 -25.16
C PHE A 85 -1.88 4.02 -25.02
N ILE A 86 -0.70 4.18 -24.44
CA ILE A 86 0.16 3.05 -24.10
C ILE A 86 -0.40 2.36 -22.86
N ILE A 87 -0.79 1.09 -23.01
CA ILE A 87 -1.31 0.24 -21.92
C ILE A 87 -0.20 -0.63 -21.33
N ASP A 88 0.69 -1.16 -22.18
CA ASP A 88 1.94 -1.84 -21.78
C ASP A 88 3.10 -1.44 -22.68
N GLY A 89 4.32 -1.50 -22.15
CA GLY A 89 5.55 -1.15 -22.85
C GLY A 89 6.03 0.29 -22.58
N GLN A 90 5.36 1.03 -21.71
CA GLN A 90 5.69 2.43 -21.40
C GLN A 90 7.16 2.65 -21.04
N GLN A 91 7.75 1.82 -20.17
CA GLN A 91 9.13 1.99 -19.74
C GLN A 91 10.10 1.89 -20.93
N ARG A 92 9.85 0.93 -21.83
CA ARG A 92 10.63 0.70 -23.05
C ARG A 92 10.47 1.85 -24.05
N ILE A 93 9.24 2.29 -24.30
CA ILE A 93 8.97 3.43 -25.19
C ILE A 93 9.62 4.71 -24.65
N THR A 94 9.52 4.96 -23.35
CA THR A 94 10.18 6.12 -22.72
C THR A 94 11.69 6.04 -22.87
N ALA A 95 12.31 4.89 -22.54
CA ALA A 95 13.75 4.69 -22.69
C ALA A 95 14.22 4.87 -24.14
N LEU A 96 13.46 4.38 -25.12
CA LEU A 96 13.72 4.61 -26.54
C LEU A 96 13.64 6.10 -26.92
N SER A 97 12.65 6.83 -26.42
CA SER A 97 12.57 8.28 -26.62
C SER A 97 13.77 9.02 -26.03
N LEU A 98 14.29 8.57 -24.88
CA LEU A 98 15.52 9.14 -24.27
C LEU A 98 16.77 8.84 -25.12
N LEU A 99 16.92 7.62 -25.62
CA LEU A 99 18.01 7.24 -26.51
C LEU A 99 17.95 8.01 -27.85
N TYR A 100 16.77 8.10 -28.46
CA TYR A 100 16.56 8.87 -29.68
C TYR A 100 16.94 10.34 -29.48
N HIS A 101 16.51 10.94 -28.36
CA HIS A 101 16.89 12.30 -28.00
C HIS A 101 18.41 12.45 -27.78
N ARG A 102 19.06 11.47 -27.15
CA ARG A 102 20.52 11.49 -26.96
C ARG A 102 21.27 11.47 -28.29
N SER A 103 20.78 10.72 -29.28
CA SER A 103 21.44 10.54 -30.57
C SER A 103 21.11 11.63 -31.59
N THR A 104 19.93 12.26 -31.51
CA THR A 104 19.46 13.25 -32.50
C THR A 104 19.35 14.68 -31.96
N GLY A 105 19.39 14.86 -30.63
CA GLY A 105 19.17 16.14 -29.96
C GLY A 105 17.71 16.62 -29.98
N LYS A 106 16.77 15.83 -30.49
CA LYS A 106 15.34 16.15 -30.56
C LYS A 106 14.50 15.01 -30.03
N LEU A 107 13.33 15.32 -29.47
CA LEU A 107 12.34 14.29 -29.16
C LEU A 107 11.69 13.80 -30.46
N PRO A 108 11.36 12.50 -30.55
CA PRO A 108 10.65 11.98 -31.72
C PRO A 108 9.27 12.63 -31.86
N VAL A 109 8.85 12.87 -33.11
CA VAL A 109 7.51 13.37 -33.46
C VAL A 109 6.49 12.22 -33.37
N GLY A 110 5.20 12.52 -33.21
CA GLY A 110 4.14 11.49 -33.11
C GLY A 110 3.89 10.98 -31.69
N GLN A 111 4.43 11.65 -30.68
CA GLN A 111 4.21 11.35 -29.27
C GLN A 111 3.74 12.59 -28.50
N ALA A 112 2.82 12.38 -27.56
CA ALA A 112 2.27 13.36 -26.62
C ALA A 112 2.36 12.78 -25.19
N LEU A 113 3.55 12.32 -24.81
CA LEU A 113 3.81 11.68 -23.52
C LEU A 113 3.94 12.74 -22.42
N SER A 114 3.03 12.71 -21.45
CA SER A 114 3.10 13.54 -20.25
C SER A 114 3.49 12.69 -19.05
N TYR A 115 4.45 13.18 -18.26
CA TYR A 115 5.07 12.43 -17.19
C TYR A 115 4.80 13.10 -15.84
N SER A 116 4.61 12.28 -14.79
CA SER A 116 4.52 12.77 -13.41
C SER A 116 5.87 13.33 -12.92
N GLY A 117 5.84 14.13 -11.84
CA GLY A 117 7.06 14.70 -11.27
C GLY A 117 8.11 13.67 -10.83
N GLN A 118 7.69 12.47 -10.40
CA GLN A 118 8.61 11.37 -10.09
C GLN A 118 9.28 10.83 -11.35
N SER A 119 8.51 10.62 -12.41
CA SER A 119 9.02 10.18 -13.70
C SER A 119 10.03 11.19 -14.26
N ALA A 120 9.78 12.49 -14.09
CA ALA A 120 10.69 13.54 -14.52
C ALA A 120 12.07 13.46 -13.84
N ARG A 121 12.13 13.09 -12.55
CA ARG A 121 13.41 12.87 -11.84
C ARG A 121 14.18 11.69 -12.42
N HIS A 122 13.53 10.54 -12.58
CA HIS A 122 14.16 9.37 -13.18
C HIS A 122 14.58 9.60 -14.64
N ILE A 123 13.80 10.36 -15.40
CA ILE A 123 14.18 10.80 -16.75
C ILE A 123 15.44 11.67 -16.71
N ALA A 124 15.52 12.64 -15.78
CA ALA A 124 16.68 13.50 -15.63
C ALA A 124 17.95 12.73 -15.22
N GLU A 125 17.84 11.85 -14.23
CA GLU A 125 18.92 10.94 -13.79
C GLU A 125 19.36 10.02 -14.93
N GLY A 126 18.41 9.45 -15.66
CA GLY A 126 18.66 8.60 -16.81
C GLY A 126 19.37 9.32 -17.95
N LEU A 127 18.93 10.54 -18.29
CA LEU A 127 19.62 11.38 -19.28
C LEU A 127 21.04 11.73 -18.86
N GLN A 128 21.28 11.98 -17.58
CA GLN A 128 22.63 12.23 -17.06
C GLN A 128 23.51 10.99 -17.22
N ALA A 129 23.01 9.80 -16.90
CA ALA A 129 23.74 8.55 -17.09
C ALA A 129 24.04 8.28 -18.58
N LEU A 130 23.05 8.46 -19.46
CA LEU A 130 23.22 8.30 -20.92
C LEU A 130 24.24 9.27 -21.55
N ARG A 131 24.52 10.41 -20.90
CA ARG A 131 25.58 11.32 -21.36
C ARG A 131 26.99 10.78 -21.13
N GLN A 132 27.16 9.92 -20.12
CA GLN A 132 28.44 9.30 -19.76
C GLN A 132 28.75 8.06 -20.61
N MET A 133 27.78 7.57 -21.38
CA MET A 133 27.89 6.39 -22.23
C MET A 133 28.13 6.77 -23.69
N GLU A 134 28.69 5.83 -24.46
CA GLU A 134 28.78 5.98 -25.92
C GLU A 134 27.38 6.08 -26.53
N ALA A 135 27.22 7.00 -27.48
CA ALA A 135 25.94 7.22 -28.14
C ALA A 135 25.63 6.06 -29.10
N ILE A 136 24.45 5.48 -28.96
CA ILE A 136 23.96 4.48 -29.93
C ILE A 136 23.59 5.19 -31.24
N ALA A 137 24.10 4.69 -32.35
CA ALA A 137 23.83 5.26 -33.66
C ALA A 137 22.32 5.18 -33.99
N PRO A 138 21.68 6.24 -34.55
CA PRO A 138 20.24 6.24 -34.84
C PRO A 138 19.76 5.05 -35.68
N GLN A 139 20.62 4.56 -36.58
CA GLN A 139 20.32 3.40 -37.43
C GLN A 139 20.09 2.12 -36.62
N ILE A 140 20.73 1.98 -35.46
CA ILE A 140 20.51 0.83 -34.57
C ILE A 140 19.11 0.91 -33.95
N ILE A 141 18.66 2.12 -33.57
CA ILE A 141 17.31 2.36 -33.05
C ILE A 141 16.25 2.01 -34.11
N GLU A 142 16.52 2.32 -35.38
CA GLU A 142 15.63 1.97 -36.51
C GLU A 142 15.56 0.47 -36.82
N ARG A 143 16.58 -0.30 -36.42
CA ARG A 143 16.61 -1.77 -36.59
C ARG A 143 15.85 -2.51 -35.49
N LEU A 144 15.43 -1.82 -34.45
CA LEU A 144 14.63 -2.40 -33.37
C LEU A 144 13.24 -2.76 -33.91
N ARG A 145 12.68 -3.85 -33.43
CA ARG A 145 11.32 -4.29 -33.77
C ARG A 145 10.50 -4.51 -32.50
N LEU A 146 9.27 -4.02 -32.53
CA LEU A 146 8.29 -4.11 -31.46
C LEU A 146 7.06 -4.86 -31.99
N THR A 147 6.53 -5.80 -31.22
CA THR A 147 5.21 -6.39 -31.52
C THR A 147 4.14 -5.48 -30.96
N VAL A 148 3.41 -4.77 -31.82
CA VAL A 148 2.39 -3.81 -31.42
C VAL A 148 1.03 -4.46 -31.51
N ILE A 149 0.33 -4.51 -30.38
CA ILE A 149 -1.06 -4.95 -30.28
C ILE A 149 -1.87 -3.68 -30.04
N GLU A 150 -2.71 -3.30 -30.98
CA GLU A 150 -3.60 -2.15 -30.88
C GLU A 150 -5.04 -2.62 -30.83
N VAL A 151 -5.81 -2.09 -29.88
CA VAL A 151 -7.23 -2.39 -29.70
C VAL A 151 -8.04 -1.11 -29.62
N ASP A 152 -9.29 -1.17 -30.09
CA ASP A 152 -10.21 -0.02 -30.05
C ASP A 152 -11.05 0.01 -28.75
N SER A 153 -10.91 -1.00 -27.90
CA SER A 153 -11.61 -1.11 -26.61
C SER A 153 -10.63 -1.16 -25.46
N THR A 154 -10.84 -0.24 -24.51
CA THR A 154 -10.11 -0.18 -23.26
C THR A 154 -10.19 -1.50 -22.47
N ASP A 155 -11.38 -2.11 -22.35
CA ASP A 155 -11.60 -3.37 -21.62
C ASP A 155 -10.82 -4.53 -22.23
N LEU A 156 -10.81 -4.60 -23.57
CA LEU A 156 -10.04 -5.60 -24.29
C LEU A 156 -8.55 -5.40 -24.05
N ALA A 157 -8.07 -4.15 -24.07
CA ALA A 157 -6.67 -3.83 -23.78
C ALA A 157 -6.27 -4.37 -22.41
N PHE A 158 -7.10 -4.15 -21.40
CA PHE A 158 -6.80 -4.63 -20.06
C PHE A 158 -6.87 -6.14 -19.90
N THR A 159 -7.77 -6.80 -20.62
CA THR A 159 -7.77 -8.28 -20.69
C THR A 159 -6.43 -8.79 -21.25
N PHE A 160 -5.89 -8.14 -22.30
CA PHE A 160 -4.55 -8.46 -22.81
C PHE A 160 -3.44 -8.14 -21.79
N PHE A 161 -3.52 -7.01 -21.11
CA PHE A 161 -2.56 -6.60 -20.09
C PHE A 161 -2.48 -7.60 -18.92
N ASP A 162 -3.62 -7.96 -18.34
CA ASP A 162 -3.68 -8.88 -17.20
C ASP A 162 -3.21 -10.29 -17.60
N THR A 163 -3.55 -10.74 -18.81
CA THR A 163 -3.11 -12.05 -19.33
C THR A 163 -1.61 -12.10 -19.66
N GLN A 164 -1.02 -11.01 -20.17
CA GLN A 164 0.41 -10.92 -20.46
C GLN A 164 1.26 -10.81 -19.18
N ASN A 165 0.84 -9.97 -18.22
CA ASN A 165 1.59 -9.77 -16.97
C ASN A 165 1.63 -11.01 -16.08
N ASN A 166 0.69 -11.95 -16.25
CA ASN A 166 0.73 -13.23 -15.56
C ASN A 166 1.89 -14.15 -16.00
N ARG A 167 2.55 -13.87 -17.14
CA ARG A 167 3.64 -14.69 -17.71
C ARG A 167 5.05 -14.06 -17.58
N GLY A 168 5.16 -12.75 -17.32
CA GLY A 168 6.43 -12.00 -17.24
C GLY A 168 6.88 -11.64 -15.81
N VAL A 169 7.75 -10.62 -15.68
CA VAL A 169 8.04 -9.98 -14.37
C VAL A 169 6.75 -9.36 -13.87
N ARG A 170 6.17 -9.96 -12.83
CA ARG A 170 4.85 -9.55 -12.31
C ARG A 170 4.94 -8.12 -11.80
N LEU A 171 3.98 -7.30 -12.21
CA LEU A 171 3.75 -5.99 -11.60
C LEU A 171 3.46 -6.16 -10.11
N GLU A 172 3.84 -5.16 -9.32
CA GLU A 172 3.46 -5.13 -7.92
C GLU A 172 1.94 -5.04 -7.79
N ALA A 173 1.36 -5.77 -6.83
CA ALA A 173 -0.09 -5.84 -6.70
C ALA A 173 -0.70 -4.44 -6.50
N THR A 174 0.01 -3.55 -5.80
CA THR A 174 -0.39 -2.17 -5.57
C THR A 174 -0.49 -1.34 -6.86
N ASP A 175 0.32 -1.62 -7.87
CA ASP A 175 0.23 -0.92 -9.15
C ASP A 175 -1.05 -1.33 -9.90
N LEU A 176 -1.40 -2.61 -9.84
CA LEU A 176 -2.64 -3.14 -10.41
C LEU A 176 -3.88 -2.57 -9.71
N LEU A 177 -3.84 -2.45 -8.37
CA LEU A 177 -4.92 -1.83 -7.60
C LEU A 177 -5.15 -0.36 -8.01
N LYS A 178 -4.08 0.44 -8.11
CA LYS A 178 -4.17 1.84 -8.57
C LYS A 178 -4.87 1.92 -9.92
N ALA A 179 -4.38 1.13 -10.88
CA ALA A 179 -4.89 1.16 -12.24
C ALA A 179 -6.35 0.70 -12.30
N TYR A 180 -6.71 -0.36 -11.58
CA TYR A 180 -8.09 -0.84 -11.51
C TYR A 180 -9.06 0.23 -10.98
N HIS A 181 -8.74 0.88 -9.86
CA HIS A 181 -9.67 1.85 -9.27
C HIS A 181 -9.74 3.18 -10.03
N LEU A 182 -8.65 3.65 -10.65
CA LEU A 182 -8.73 4.84 -11.53
C LEU A 182 -9.64 4.58 -12.75
N ARG A 183 -9.67 3.35 -13.25
CA ARG A 183 -10.57 2.95 -14.34
C ARG A 183 -12.01 2.85 -13.90
N ALA A 184 -12.27 2.34 -12.70
CA ALA A 184 -13.62 2.31 -12.15
C ALA A 184 -14.26 3.72 -12.12
N ILE A 185 -13.45 4.77 -11.88
CA ILE A 185 -13.90 6.17 -11.97
C ILE A 185 -14.22 6.55 -13.43
N ASP A 186 -13.39 6.15 -14.38
CA ASP A 186 -13.60 6.45 -15.81
C ASP A 186 -14.90 5.83 -16.35
N TYR A 187 -15.15 4.57 -16.00
CA TYR A 187 -16.29 3.81 -16.48
C TYR A 187 -17.60 4.12 -15.73
N ALA A 188 -17.52 4.72 -14.54
CA ALA A 188 -18.71 5.06 -13.76
C ALA A 188 -19.63 6.05 -14.52
N GLN A 189 -20.92 6.08 -14.21
CA GLN A 189 -21.82 7.09 -14.78
C GLN A 189 -21.53 8.47 -14.17
N GLY A 190 -21.48 9.52 -14.99
CA GLY A 190 -21.22 10.88 -14.53
C GLY A 190 -20.71 11.81 -15.63
N LYS A 191 -20.58 13.11 -15.32
CA LYS A 191 -20.03 14.11 -16.25
C LYS A 191 -18.54 13.87 -16.46
N THR A 192 -18.06 13.92 -17.71
CA THR A 192 -16.65 13.68 -18.09
C THR A 192 -15.66 14.55 -17.31
N GLU A 193 -15.99 15.83 -17.10
CA GLU A 193 -15.13 16.75 -16.33
C GLU A 193 -14.96 16.32 -14.86
N LEU A 194 -16.04 15.84 -14.23
CA LEU A 194 -16.00 15.33 -12.86
C LEU A 194 -15.15 14.06 -12.77
N LYS A 195 -15.30 13.14 -13.72
CA LYS A 195 -14.47 11.92 -13.81
C LYS A 195 -12.99 12.25 -13.86
N ALA A 196 -12.61 13.15 -14.77
CA ALA A 196 -11.22 13.57 -14.95
C ALA A 196 -10.65 14.27 -13.70
N ALA A 197 -11.47 15.10 -13.03
CA ALA A 197 -11.07 15.73 -11.77
C ALA A 197 -10.84 14.70 -10.64
N LEU A 198 -11.75 13.74 -10.47
CA LEU A 198 -11.65 12.69 -9.46
C LEU A 198 -10.49 11.73 -9.73
N GLN A 199 -10.25 11.36 -10.99
CA GLN A 199 -9.09 10.55 -11.36
C GLN A 199 -7.78 11.24 -11.01
N ARG A 200 -7.66 12.54 -11.31
CA ARG A 200 -6.48 13.34 -10.97
C ARG A 200 -6.26 13.38 -9.45
N ASP A 201 -7.30 13.70 -8.68
CA ASP A 201 -7.22 13.73 -7.21
C ASP A 201 -6.81 12.37 -6.63
N CYS A 202 -7.43 11.28 -7.10
CA CYS A 202 -7.10 9.92 -6.67
C CYS A 202 -5.67 9.50 -7.04
N ALA A 203 -5.20 9.86 -8.24
CA ALA A 203 -3.84 9.59 -8.67
C ALA A 203 -2.82 10.34 -7.81
N GLU A 204 -3.05 11.63 -7.52
CA GLU A 204 -2.19 12.45 -6.65
C GLU A 204 -2.16 11.94 -5.21
N ARG A 205 -3.31 11.50 -4.67
CA ARG A 205 -3.39 10.82 -3.37
C ARG A 205 -2.55 9.57 -3.33
N TRP A 206 -2.69 8.71 -4.34
CA TRP A 206 -1.91 7.48 -4.43
C TRP A 206 -0.40 7.73 -4.51
N GLU A 207 0.02 8.71 -5.30
CA GLU A 207 1.44 9.11 -5.38
C GLU A 207 1.96 9.68 -4.07
N ARG A 208 1.12 10.39 -3.29
CA ARG A 208 1.46 10.84 -1.94
C ARG A 208 1.59 9.64 -0.99
N LEU A 209 0.66 8.69 -1.07
CA LEU A 209 0.66 7.47 -0.27
C LEU A 209 1.95 6.67 -0.49
N GLN A 210 2.38 6.51 -1.75
CA GLN A 210 3.61 5.78 -2.10
C GLN A 210 4.88 6.44 -1.53
N ARG A 211 4.86 7.76 -1.29
CA ARG A 211 6.01 8.52 -0.75
C ARG A 211 6.10 8.51 0.77
N HIS A 212 5.12 7.93 1.46
CA HIS A 212 5.18 7.87 2.91
C HIS A 212 6.39 7.06 3.41
N PRO A 213 6.99 7.46 4.54
CA PRO A 213 8.08 6.70 5.12
C PRO A 213 7.61 5.34 5.61
N ALA A 214 8.50 4.35 5.51
CA ALA A 214 8.26 2.99 5.97
C ALA A 214 7.95 2.95 7.48
N VAL A 215 7.07 2.03 7.87
CA VAL A 215 6.60 1.88 9.27
C VAL A 215 7.42 0.86 10.05
N LEU A 216 7.78 -0.26 9.40
CA LEU A 216 8.45 -1.38 10.06
C LEU A 216 9.96 -1.31 9.89
N SER A 217 10.45 -1.31 8.65
CA SER A 217 11.87 -1.39 8.34
C SER A 217 12.26 -0.35 7.28
N PRO A 218 13.38 0.38 7.48
CA PRO A 218 13.86 1.36 6.50
C PRO A 218 14.11 0.75 5.13
N GLY A 219 13.90 1.51 4.06
CA GLY A 219 14.18 1.11 2.69
C GLY A 219 13.14 0.18 2.03
N GLN A 220 12.04 -0.15 2.72
CA GLN A 220 10.92 -0.87 2.12
C GLN A 220 9.84 0.10 1.61
N ASP A 221 9.20 -0.25 0.50
CA ASP A 221 8.09 0.52 -0.04
C ASP A 221 6.89 0.50 0.91
N PHE A 222 6.27 1.67 1.10
CA PHE A 222 5.17 1.82 2.03
C PHE A 222 3.89 1.15 1.55
N ALA A 223 3.50 1.34 0.29
CA ALA A 223 2.24 0.82 -0.24
C ALA A 223 2.15 -0.72 -0.19
N PRO A 224 3.16 -1.50 -0.66
CA PRO A 224 3.11 -2.96 -0.55
C PRO A 224 3.01 -3.44 0.90
N ASN A 225 3.68 -2.77 1.85
CA ASN A 225 3.56 -3.08 3.27
C ASN A 225 2.17 -2.75 3.81
N LEU A 226 1.61 -1.58 3.49
CA LEU A 226 0.25 -1.17 3.87
C LEU A 226 -0.76 -2.25 3.47
N PHE A 227 -0.76 -2.68 2.20
CA PHE A 227 -1.74 -3.65 1.73
C PHE A 227 -1.45 -5.08 2.21
N ASN A 228 -0.23 -5.60 2.07
CA ASN A 228 0.08 -7.00 2.39
C ASN A 228 0.14 -7.30 3.89
N ARG A 229 0.79 -6.42 4.67
CA ARG A 229 1.11 -6.68 6.08
C ARG A 229 0.03 -6.15 7.02
N PHE A 230 -0.62 -5.06 6.64
CA PHE A 230 -1.62 -4.42 7.48
C PHE A 230 -3.04 -4.69 7.01
N LEU A 231 -3.47 -4.09 5.90
CA LEU A 231 -4.87 -4.08 5.49
C LEU A 231 -5.40 -5.48 5.18
N TRP A 232 -4.69 -6.25 4.35
CA TRP A 232 -5.13 -7.59 3.97
C TRP A 232 -5.23 -8.52 5.18
N ARG A 233 -4.19 -8.56 6.03
CA ARG A 233 -4.19 -9.40 7.23
C ARG A 233 -5.25 -8.99 8.22
N ALA A 234 -5.41 -7.69 8.47
CA ALA A 234 -6.45 -7.20 9.40
C ALA A 234 -7.86 -7.63 8.97
N ARG A 235 -8.10 -7.72 7.66
CA ARG A 235 -9.38 -8.13 7.09
C ARG A 235 -9.57 -9.65 7.06
N ARG A 236 -8.53 -10.40 6.69
CA ARG A 236 -8.59 -11.85 6.41
C ARG A 236 -8.20 -12.76 7.56
N TRP A 237 -7.39 -12.29 8.51
CA TRP A 237 -7.02 -13.08 9.69
C TRP A 237 -8.15 -13.02 10.71
N ARG A 238 -9.00 -14.05 10.70
CA ARG A 238 -10.19 -14.18 11.55
C ARG A 238 -10.26 -15.57 12.16
N GLY A 239 -10.59 -15.64 13.44
CA GLY A 239 -10.54 -16.86 14.25
C GLY A 239 -9.19 -17.56 14.05
N SER A 240 -9.24 -18.86 13.82
CA SER A 240 -8.09 -19.69 13.47
C SER A 240 -7.64 -19.60 12.00
N HIS A 241 -8.37 -18.87 11.14
CA HIS A 241 -8.08 -18.75 9.72
C HIS A 241 -7.12 -17.59 9.45
N THR A 242 -5.83 -17.91 9.33
CA THR A 242 -4.76 -16.94 9.04
C THR A 242 -4.03 -17.32 7.75
N PRO A 243 -4.66 -17.14 6.57
CA PRO A 243 -4.05 -17.51 5.29
C PRO A 243 -2.74 -16.74 5.05
N ALA A 244 -1.80 -17.38 4.35
CA ALA A 244 -0.57 -16.73 3.93
C ALA A 244 -0.88 -15.64 2.89
N GLY A 245 -0.29 -14.46 3.06
CA GLY A 245 -0.38 -13.38 2.09
C GLY A 245 0.27 -13.78 0.78
N LYS A 246 -0.52 -13.88 -0.28
CA LYS A 246 -0.05 -14.10 -1.65
C LYS A 246 -0.61 -12.97 -2.52
N HIS A 247 0.03 -12.76 -3.67
CA HIS A 247 -0.37 -11.75 -4.65
C HIS A 247 -1.86 -11.85 -5.04
N GLU A 248 -2.31 -13.07 -5.37
CA GLU A 248 -3.68 -13.30 -5.88
C GLU A 248 -4.78 -13.05 -4.83
N PRO A 249 -4.71 -13.57 -3.58
CA PRO A 249 -5.68 -13.22 -2.53
C PRO A 249 -5.73 -11.73 -2.16
N LEU A 250 -4.65 -10.98 -2.40
CA LEU A 250 -4.65 -9.54 -2.18
C LEU A 250 -5.46 -8.82 -3.27
N LEU A 251 -5.23 -9.16 -4.54
CA LEU A 251 -6.03 -8.63 -5.65
C LEU A 251 -7.50 -9.07 -5.56
N ALA A 252 -7.77 -10.27 -5.02
CA ALA A 252 -9.13 -10.70 -4.72
C ALA A 252 -9.84 -9.68 -3.82
N GLU A 253 -9.26 -9.41 -2.65
CA GLU A 253 -9.88 -8.56 -1.63
C GLU A 253 -9.99 -7.08 -2.03
N PHE A 254 -8.97 -6.55 -2.71
CA PHE A 254 -8.87 -5.12 -3.00
C PHE A 254 -9.21 -4.74 -4.43
N GLN A 255 -9.48 -5.68 -5.34
CA GLN A 255 -9.87 -5.37 -6.71
C GLN A 255 -11.11 -6.20 -7.10
N ARG A 256 -10.99 -7.52 -7.16
CA ARG A 256 -12.05 -8.37 -7.73
C ARG A 256 -13.32 -8.43 -6.89
N ASP A 257 -13.17 -8.47 -5.57
CA ASP A 257 -14.29 -8.59 -4.62
C ASP A 257 -14.73 -7.20 -4.13
N THR A 258 -14.26 -6.12 -4.76
CA THR A 258 -14.74 -4.76 -4.48
C THR A 258 -16.13 -4.54 -5.07
N TRP A 259 -16.91 -3.68 -4.43
CA TRP A 259 -18.31 -3.51 -4.76
C TRP A 259 -18.45 -2.48 -5.88
N PRO A 260 -19.12 -2.84 -6.99
CA PRO A 260 -19.42 -1.87 -8.03
C PRO A 260 -20.46 -0.87 -7.55
N HIS A 261 -20.48 0.33 -8.13
CA HIS A 261 -21.45 1.37 -7.72
C HIS A 261 -22.91 0.89 -7.79
N ALA A 262 -23.24 0.03 -8.76
CA ALA A 262 -24.59 -0.51 -8.90
C ALA A 262 -25.03 -1.44 -7.76
N ALA A 263 -24.10 -1.97 -6.95
CA ALA A 263 -24.41 -2.88 -5.85
C ALA A 263 -24.90 -2.17 -4.57
N ASP A 264 -24.73 -0.85 -4.45
CA ASP A 264 -25.19 -0.06 -3.31
C ASP A 264 -25.75 1.28 -3.79
N SER A 265 -27.04 1.52 -3.56
CA SER A 265 -27.73 2.76 -3.95
C SER A 265 -27.11 4.06 -3.40
N ARG A 266 -26.28 3.97 -2.34
CA ARG A 266 -25.56 5.10 -1.75
C ARG A 266 -24.22 5.36 -2.44
N SER A 267 -23.73 4.42 -3.24
CA SER A 267 -22.46 4.47 -3.95
C SER A 267 -22.63 5.15 -5.29
N ARG A 268 -21.82 6.17 -5.55
CA ARG A 268 -21.70 6.85 -6.84
C ARG A 268 -20.24 7.21 -7.07
N ILE A 269 -19.90 7.68 -8.26
CA ILE A 269 -18.53 8.08 -8.60
C ILE A 269 -17.91 9.07 -7.60
N ASP A 270 -18.72 9.96 -7.03
CA ASP A 270 -18.35 11.02 -6.08
C ASP A 270 -18.87 10.78 -4.66
N SER A 271 -19.54 9.65 -4.42
CA SER A 271 -20.27 9.37 -3.17
C SER A 271 -19.90 7.99 -2.62
N VAL A 272 -19.35 7.95 -1.41
CA VAL A 272 -18.89 6.71 -0.77
C VAL A 272 -19.83 6.34 0.38
N PRO A 273 -20.37 5.10 0.42
CA PRO A 273 -21.21 4.65 1.52
C PRO A 273 -20.46 4.65 2.84
N LEU A 274 -21.10 5.18 3.90
CA LEU A 274 -20.56 5.17 5.25
C LEU A 274 -21.12 4.00 6.06
N TYR A 275 -20.27 3.46 6.93
CA TYR A 275 -20.60 2.36 7.84
C TYR A 275 -20.39 2.82 9.28
N ALA A 276 -21.13 2.24 10.22
CA ALA A 276 -21.08 2.65 11.62
C ALA A 276 -19.65 2.51 12.18
N THR A 277 -19.08 3.64 12.59
CA THR A 277 -17.77 3.75 13.22
C THR A 277 -17.85 4.75 14.37
N ARG A 278 -16.79 4.83 15.19
CA ARG A 278 -16.64 5.94 16.14
C ARG A 278 -16.69 7.31 15.45
N HIS A 279 -16.08 7.45 14.28
CA HIS A 279 -15.85 8.72 13.59
C HIS A 279 -17.12 9.32 12.96
N ASN A 280 -18.18 8.52 12.76
CA ASN A 280 -19.48 8.97 12.29
C ASN A 280 -20.63 8.59 13.24
N ARG A 281 -20.33 8.36 14.52
CA ARG A 281 -21.35 8.17 15.55
C ARG A 281 -22.07 9.49 15.79
N LEU A 282 -23.41 9.47 15.83
CA LEU A 282 -24.21 10.69 16.04
C LEU A 282 -24.13 11.21 17.48
N ALA A 283 -24.22 10.32 18.48
CA ALA A 283 -24.22 10.67 19.90
C ALA A 283 -23.29 9.73 20.69
N SER A 284 -22.61 10.27 21.70
CA SER A 284 -21.64 9.53 22.52
C SER A 284 -22.20 9.08 23.87
N CYS A 285 -23.20 9.78 24.39
CA CYS A 285 -23.79 9.54 25.70
C CYS A 285 -25.28 9.93 25.71
N MET A 286 -26.07 9.31 26.58
CA MET A 286 -27.43 9.71 26.93
C MET A 286 -27.50 9.95 28.43
N THR A 287 -27.96 11.12 28.83
CA THR A 287 -28.15 11.49 30.24
C THR A 287 -29.63 11.52 30.55
N LEU A 288 -30.04 10.85 31.62
CA LEU A 288 -31.37 11.00 32.21
C LEU A 288 -31.38 12.27 33.07
N ALA A 289 -32.15 13.27 32.68
CA ALA A 289 -32.34 14.50 33.43
C ALA A 289 -33.24 14.26 34.67
N GLY A 290 -33.16 15.17 35.64
CA GLY A 290 -33.87 15.02 36.93
C GLY A 290 -35.39 15.17 36.84
N ASP A 291 -35.90 15.67 35.71
CA ASP A 291 -37.31 15.74 35.35
C ASP A 291 -37.82 14.48 34.62
N GLY A 292 -36.95 13.50 34.37
CA GLY A 292 -37.28 12.26 33.66
C GLY A 292 -37.02 12.30 32.16
N ASP A 293 -36.57 13.43 31.61
CA ASP A 293 -36.25 13.56 30.18
C ASP A 293 -34.87 12.95 29.83
N TYR A 294 -34.67 12.61 28.55
CA TYR A 294 -33.42 12.07 28.06
C TYR A 294 -32.70 13.08 27.16
N VAL A 295 -31.44 13.37 27.48
CA VAL A 295 -30.59 14.28 26.71
C VAL A 295 -29.47 13.50 26.05
N LEU A 296 -29.41 13.52 24.72
CA LEU A 296 -28.29 12.96 23.96
C LEU A 296 -27.15 13.97 23.86
N GLN A 297 -25.94 13.54 24.23
CA GLN A 297 -24.73 14.29 23.96
C GLN A 297 -24.25 13.97 22.53
N GLY A 298 -24.43 14.93 21.62
CA GLY A 298 -23.99 14.82 20.23
C GLY A 298 -22.47 14.69 20.12
N SER A 299 -22.01 13.83 19.21
CA SER A 299 -20.58 13.70 18.89
C SER A 299 -20.14 14.83 17.94
N GLN A 300 -18.93 15.36 18.14
CA GLN A 300 -18.34 16.30 17.18
C GLN A 300 -17.90 15.57 15.92
N LEU A 301 -18.69 15.67 14.85
CA LEU A 301 -18.33 15.16 13.53
C LEU A 301 -17.36 16.13 12.84
N ARG A 302 -16.06 15.86 12.91
CA ARG A 302 -15.01 16.67 12.26
C ARG A 302 -14.54 15.99 10.99
N PHE A 303 -15.01 16.48 9.84
CA PHE A 303 -14.53 16.05 8.53
C PHE A 303 -13.51 17.09 8.03
N GLY A 304 -12.24 16.87 8.36
CA GLY A 304 -11.13 17.72 7.91
C GLY A 304 -10.35 17.10 6.75
N GLN A 305 -9.32 17.80 6.25
CA GLN A 305 -8.41 17.25 5.25
C GLN A 305 -7.53 16.11 5.77
N ASN A 306 -7.54 15.82 7.09
CA ASN A 306 -6.73 14.74 7.67
C ASN A 306 -7.38 13.37 7.37
N PRO A 307 -6.76 12.52 6.53
CA PRO A 307 -7.35 11.24 6.16
C PRO A 307 -7.54 10.28 7.34
N ALA A 308 -6.77 10.42 8.43
CA ALA A 308 -6.93 9.61 9.64
C ALA A 308 -8.34 9.72 10.26
N SER A 309 -9.03 10.84 10.05
CA SER A 309 -10.38 11.10 10.57
C SER A 309 -11.51 10.57 9.67
N LEU A 310 -11.18 9.97 8.52
CA LEU A 310 -12.19 9.47 7.59
C LEU A 310 -13.09 8.41 8.27
N PRO A 311 -14.42 8.49 8.10
CA PRO A 311 -15.39 7.64 8.81
C PRO A 311 -15.56 6.25 8.17
N MET A 312 -14.45 5.54 8.02
CA MET A 312 -14.40 4.19 7.46
C MET A 312 -14.07 3.17 8.54
N ALA A 313 -14.58 1.95 8.48
CA ALA A 313 -14.15 0.85 9.34
C ALA A 313 -13.22 -0.10 8.57
N LEU A 314 -12.21 -0.64 9.25
CA LEU A 314 -11.19 -1.48 8.60
C LEU A 314 -11.76 -2.73 7.92
N ARG A 315 -12.86 -3.28 8.41
CA ARG A 315 -13.49 -4.49 7.87
C ARG A 315 -14.77 -4.21 7.07
N GLN A 316 -15.03 -2.95 6.72
CA GLN A 316 -16.19 -2.58 5.90
C GLN A 316 -16.04 -3.07 4.44
N PRO A 317 -17.13 -3.14 3.65
CA PRO A 317 -17.05 -3.34 2.21
C PRO A 317 -16.22 -2.26 1.51
N ILE A 318 -15.38 -2.65 0.55
CA ILE A 318 -14.58 -1.73 -0.24
C ILE A 318 -15.31 -1.46 -1.56
N HIS A 319 -15.57 -0.19 -1.84
CA HIS A 319 -16.18 0.26 -3.09
C HIS A 319 -15.09 0.61 -4.10
N GLU A 320 -15.30 0.28 -5.36
CA GLU A 320 -14.39 0.65 -6.43
C GLU A 320 -14.26 2.17 -6.61
N GLY A 321 -13.23 2.63 -7.33
CA GLY A 321 -12.99 4.05 -7.54
C GLY A 321 -12.60 4.83 -6.28
N VAL A 322 -13.23 5.97 -6.07
CA VAL A 322 -12.89 6.94 -5.00
C VAL A 322 -12.91 6.30 -3.60
N GLY A 323 -13.85 5.37 -3.35
CA GLY A 323 -13.97 4.68 -2.07
C GLY A 323 -12.70 3.93 -1.66
N PHE A 324 -12.05 3.27 -2.61
CA PHE A 324 -10.78 2.58 -2.38
C PHE A 324 -9.63 3.54 -2.05
N PHE A 325 -9.50 4.66 -2.77
CA PHE A 325 -8.41 5.62 -2.54
C PHE A 325 -8.53 6.28 -1.16
N LEU A 326 -9.74 6.68 -0.77
CA LEU A 326 -10.00 7.24 0.56
C LEU A 326 -9.76 6.20 1.67
N TYR A 327 -10.11 4.93 1.42
CA TYR A 327 -9.82 3.83 2.35
C TYR A 327 -8.31 3.66 2.54
N ALA A 328 -7.53 3.62 1.45
CA ALA A 328 -6.08 3.50 1.52
C ALA A 328 -5.43 4.70 2.24
N ASP A 329 -5.85 5.92 1.90
CA ASP A 329 -5.39 7.16 2.53
C ASP A 329 -5.64 7.17 4.04
N LYS A 330 -6.81 6.70 4.50
CA LYS A 330 -7.13 6.64 5.93
C LYS A 330 -6.08 5.84 6.70
N TYR A 331 -5.88 4.58 6.32
CA TYR A 331 -4.99 3.69 7.09
C TYR A 331 -3.53 4.01 6.86
N ALA A 332 -3.18 4.60 5.71
CA ALA A 332 -1.89 5.21 5.53
C ALA A 332 -1.67 6.30 6.59
N ALA A 333 -2.59 7.25 6.71
CA ALA A 333 -2.52 8.34 7.68
C ALA A 333 -2.52 7.84 9.13
N LEU A 334 -3.27 6.79 9.49
CA LEU A 334 -3.23 6.22 10.84
C LEU A 334 -1.87 5.61 11.20
N LEU A 335 -1.24 4.88 10.26
CA LEU A 335 0.11 4.35 10.47
C LEU A 335 1.16 5.47 10.58
N GLN A 336 1.04 6.51 9.75
CA GLN A 336 1.91 7.69 9.84
C GLN A 336 1.71 8.42 11.15
N ARG A 337 0.47 8.59 11.62
CA ARG A 337 0.16 9.15 12.93
C ARG A 337 0.85 8.40 14.05
N LEU A 338 0.76 7.07 14.04
CA LEU A 338 1.40 6.22 15.04
C LEU A 338 2.93 6.34 15.06
N MET A 339 3.58 6.45 13.89
CA MET A 339 5.04 6.28 13.82
C MET A 339 5.86 7.51 13.41
N ASN A 340 5.33 8.34 12.52
CA ASN A 340 6.12 9.28 11.72
C ASN A 340 5.66 10.73 11.81
N ASP A 341 4.41 11.01 12.21
CA ASP A 341 3.94 12.39 12.39
C ASP A 341 4.88 13.18 13.33
N PRO A 342 5.28 14.41 12.98
CA PRO A 342 6.34 15.13 13.70
C PRO A 342 5.90 15.61 15.09
N ALA A 343 4.60 15.88 15.28
CA ALA A 343 4.02 16.36 16.52
C ALA A 343 2.95 15.37 17.04
N PRO A 344 3.37 14.21 17.60
CA PRO A 344 2.43 13.24 18.16
C PRO A 344 1.76 13.77 19.44
N CYS A 345 0.51 13.37 19.68
CA CYS A 345 -0.14 13.61 20.97
C CYS A 345 0.54 12.78 22.09
N PRO A 346 0.33 13.10 23.38
CA PRO A 346 1.01 12.43 24.50
C PRO A 346 0.88 10.90 24.48
N GLN A 347 -0.31 10.35 24.17
CA GLN A 347 -0.52 8.91 24.06
C GLN A 347 0.37 8.27 22.98
N VAL A 348 0.47 8.92 21.82
CA VAL A 348 1.30 8.44 20.70
C VAL A 348 2.79 8.59 21.00
N SER A 349 3.20 9.64 21.73
CA SER A 349 4.58 9.80 22.21
C SER A 349 4.99 8.61 23.08
N ILE A 350 4.18 8.23 24.05
CA ILE A 350 4.44 7.07 24.91
C ILE A 350 4.44 5.78 24.09
N PHE A 351 3.47 5.60 23.18
CA PHE A 351 3.42 4.46 22.26
C PHE A 351 4.73 4.32 21.46
N ARG A 352 5.26 5.42 20.93
CA ARG A 352 6.54 5.42 20.19
C ARG A 352 7.72 5.10 21.10
N THR A 353 7.71 5.56 22.34
CA THR A 353 8.74 5.19 23.34
C THR A 353 8.73 3.69 23.60
N ILE A 354 7.54 3.10 23.85
CA ILE A 354 7.35 1.65 24.03
C ILE A 354 7.91 0.91 22.81
N TYR A 355 7.51 1.30 21.59
CA TYR A 355 7.99 0.66 20.37
C TYR A 355 9.52 0.77 20.23
N LYS A 356 10.07 1.97 20.42
CA LYS A 356 11.51 2.24 20.25
C LYS A 356 12.37 1.49 21.26
N GLN A 357 11.97 1.46 22.52
CA GLN A 357 12.75 0.86 23.60
C GLN A 357 12.53 -0.65 23.67
N LEU A 358 11.27 -1.11 23.67
CA LEU A 358 10.96 -2.52 23.95
C LEU A 358 10.87 -3.40 22.70
N LEU A 359 10.41 -2.86 21.56
CA LEU A 359 10.13 -3.67 20.38
C LEU A 359 11.10 -3.51 19.21
N ARG A 360 11.79 -2.38 19.07
CA ARG A 360 12.66 -2.11 17.92
C ARG A 360 13.76 -3.15 17.73
N SER A 361 14.27 -3.71 18.83
CA SER A 361 15.32 -4.74 18.82
C SER A 361 14.80 -6.16 18.54
N ASN A 362 13.48 -6.35 18.53
CA ASN A 362 12.82 -7.62 18.22
C ASN A 362 12.73 -7.88 16.72
N GLN A 363 12.49 -9.14 16.36
CA GLN A 363 12.25 -9.56 14.99
C GLN A 363 11.07 -8.81 14.37
N GLU A 364 11.20 -8.52 13.08
CA GLU A 364 10.19 -7.81 12.30
C GLU A 364 8.79 -8.41 12.44
N TYR A 365 8.65 -9.74 12.56
CA TYR A 365 7.36 -10.41 12.73
C TYR A 365 6.64 -10.05 14.04
N LEU A 366 7.36 -9.83 15.14
CA LEU A 366 6.73 -9.36 16.40
C LEU A 366 6.34 -7.88 16.29
N ARG A 367 7.18 -7.07 15.64
CA ARG A 367 6.89 -5.66 15.36
C ARG A 367 5.68 -5.52 14.43
N GLU A 368 5.53 -6.43 13.47
CA GLU A 368 4.38 -6.53 12.58
C GLU A 368 3.08 -6.83 13.34
N ILE A 369 3.08 -7.83 14.24
CA ILE A 369 1.91 -8.13 15.09
C ILE A 369 1.52 -6.89 15.92
N PHE A 370 2.51 -6.26 16.54
CA PHE A 370 2.29 -5.07 17.36
C PHE A 370 1.64 -3.95 16.56
N MET A 371 2.20 -3.60 15.40
CA MET A 371 1.69 -2.53 14.56
C MET A 371 0.34 -2.87 13.92
N LEU A 372 0.12 -4.13 13.55
CA LEU A 372 -1.16 -4.60 13.01
C LEU A 372 -2.28 -4.46 14.04
N CYS A 373 -2.08 -4.95 15.26
CA CYS A 373 -3.08 -4.82 16.32
C CYS A 373 -3.28 -3.35 16.71
N SER A 374 -2.21 -2.55 16.73
CA SER A 374 -2.28 -1.11 17.04
C SER A 374 -3.05 -0.33 15.99
N LEU A 375 -2.89 -0.65 14.70
CA LEU A 375 -3.69 -0.04 13.63
C LEU A 375 -5.18 -0.34 13.82
N MET A 376 -5.53 -1.61 14.12
CA MET A 376 -6.92 -1.99 14.38
C MET A 376 -7.49 -1.31 15.63
N TYR A 377 -6.70 -1.27 16.69
CA TYR A 377 -7.11 -0.65 17.95
C TYR A 377 -7.41 0.83 17.76
N VAL A 378 -6.52 1.54 17.07
CA VAL A 378 -6.66 2.97 16.80
C VAL A 378 -7.80 3.27 15.83
N ASP A 379 -8.05 2.41 14.84
CA ASP A 379 -9.23 2.55 13.98
C ASP A 379 -10.54 2.54 14.77
N GLN A 380 -10.63 1.63 15.76
CA GLN A 380 -11.84 1.39 16.56
C GLN A 380 -12.00 2.39 17.72
N PHE A 381 -10.91 2.71 18.41
CA PHE A 381 -10.93 3.43 19.69
C PHE A 381 -10.13 4.75 19.68
N ASP A 382 -9.58 5.14 18.54
CA ASP A 382 -8.63 6.26 18.44
C ASP A 382 -7.43 6.04 19.39
N VAL A 383 -6.94 7.08 20.06
CA VAL A 383 -5.81 6.96 21.01
C VAL A 383 -6.27 6.67 22.46
N GLU A 384 -7.54 6.34 22.67
CA GLU A 384 -8.08 6.10 24.01
C GLU A 384 -7.41 4.88 24.65
N GLN A 385 -6.79 5.06 25.81
CA GLN A 385 -6.07 4.01 26.55
C GLN A 385 -4.97 3.27 25.74
N LEU A 386 -4.42 3.93 24.71
CA LEU A 386 -3.41 3.37 23.82
C LEU A 386 -2.15 2.89 24.56
N THR A 387 -1.71 3.61 25.60
CA THR A 387 -0.56 3.21 26.44
C THR A 387 -0.79 1.84 27.09
N ALA A 388 -1.97 1.63 27.68
CA ALA A 388 -2.31 0.37 28.35
C ALA A 388 -2.38 -0.78 27.35
N PHE A 389 -2.98 -0.54 26.19
CA PHE A 389 -3.03 -1.52 25.12
C PHE A 389 -1.62 -1.91 24.64
N ALA A 390 -0.76 -0.91 24.40
CA ALA A 390 0.59 -1.12 23.90
C ALA A 390 1.46 -1.93 24.87
N LEU A 391 1.45 -1.59 26.17
CA LEU A 391 2.23 -2.32 27.17
C LEU A 391 1.74 -3.76 27.37
N ARG A 392 0.41 -3.98 27.41
CA ARG A 392 -0.13 -5.34 27.55
C ARG A 392 0.17 -6.20 26.32
N LEU A 393 0.08 -5.63 25.12
CA LEU A 393 0.46 -6.33 23.89
C LEU A 393 1.96 -6.62 23.84
N GLU A 394 2.80 -5.65 24.19
CA GLU A 394 4.25 -5.83 24.33
C GLU A 394 4.57 -6.97 25.30
N PHE A 395 3.87 -7.06 26.42
CA PHE A 395 4.07 -8.13 27.41
C PHE A 395 3.89 -9.52 26.80
N LEU A 396 2.83 -9.72 25.99
CA LEU A 396 2.60 -11.00 25.32
C LEU A 396 3.67 -11.31 24.26
N LEU A 397 4.05 -10.32 23.46
CA LEU A 397 5.08 -10.49 22.42
C LEU A 397 6.46 -10.74 23.02
N GLY A 398 6.72 -10.11 24.15
CA GLY A 398 7.91 -10.26 24.94
C GLY A 398 8.08 -11.67 25.53
N ALA A 399 6.99 -12.30 25.98
CA ALA A 399 7.02 -13.68 26.44
C ALA A 399 7.48 -14.63 25.31
N ILE A 400 6.91 -14.46 24.11
CA ILE A 400 7.32 -15.22 22.91
C ILE A 400 8.80 -15.01 22.61
N ARG A 401 9.29 -13.77 22.78
CA ARG A 401 10.71 -13.46 22.60
C ARG A 401 11.56 -14.20 23.64
N LEU A 402 11.19 -14.22 24.91
CA LEU A 402 11.97 -14.90 25.94
C LEU A 402 11.99 -16.42 25.74
N GLU A 403 10.86 -17.01 25.34
CA GLU A 403 10.75 -18.46 25.17
C GLU A 403 11.52 -18.99 23.96
N LYS A 404 11.47 -18.27 22.84
CA LYS A 404 12.10 -18.73 21.59
C LYS A 404 13.51 -18.17 21.49
N LYS A 405 14.46 -18.88 20.89
CA LYS A 405 15.76 -18.31 20.46
C LYS A 405 15.67 -17.64 19.09
N GLN A 406 14.87 -18.19 18.19
CA GLN A 406 14.59 -17.65 16.87
C GLN A 406 13.07 -17.49 16.66
N VAL A 407 12.66 -16.35 16.09
CA VAL A 407 11.26 -16.07 15.76
C VAL A 407 11.11 -16.14 14.24
N LYS A 408 10.36 -17.14 13.75
CA LYS A 408 10.08 -17.37 12.32
C LYS A 408 8.83 -16.61 11.87
N GLN A 409 8.66 -16.47 10.56
CA GLN A 409 7.52 -15.79 9.93
C GLN A 409 6.15 -16.33 10.40
N GLU A 410 6.03 -17.65 10.55
CA GLU A 410 4.81 -18.32 11.02
C GLU A 410 4.38 -17.88 12.43
N THR A 411 5.29 -17.31 13.22
CA THR A 411 4.98 -16.82 14.58
C THR A 411 3.89 -15.75 14.54
N ALA A 412 3.88 -14.90 13.51
CA ALA A 412 2.85 -13.88 13.35
C ALA A 412 1.47 -14.49 13.18
N ALA A 413 1.32 -15.46 12.28
CA ALA A 413 0.05 -16.16 12.06
C ALA A 413 -0.36 -16.98 13.31
N ASN A 414 0.59 -17.71 13.90
CA ASN A 414 0.35 -18.55 15.08
C ASN A 414 -0.10 -17.77 16.31
N PHE A 415 0.38 -16.53 16.49
CA PHE A 415 -0.06 -15.66 17.58
C PHE A 415 -1.58 -15.45 17.59
N PHE A 416 -2.18 -15.34 16.40
CA PHE A 416 -3.62 -15.15 16.24
C PHE A 416 -4.36 -16.49 16.15
N ARG A 417 -3.82 -17.45 15.39
CA ARG A 417 -4.47 -18.73 15.09
C ARG A 417 -4.58 -19.67 16.28
N LEU A 418 -3.57 -19.71 17.15
CA LEU A 418 -3.49 -20.66 18.26
C LEU A 418 -4.10 -20.12 19.56
N ALA A 419 -4.50 -18.84 19.58
CA ALA A 419 -5.21 -18.28 20.72
C ALA A 419 -6.67 -18.75 20.73
N GLU A 420 -7.26 -18.86 21.93
CA GLU A 420 -8.69 -19.18 22.08
C GLU A 420 -9.57 -18.18 21.31
N LEU A 421 -9.28 -16.88 21.46
CA LEU A 421 -9.87 -15.82 20.66
C LEU A 421 -8.78 -15.04 19.91
N ASN A 422 -9.05 -14.75 18.65
CA ASN A 422 -8.16 -13.97 17.81
C ASN A 422 -8.25 -12.48 18.22
N LEU A 423 -7.11 -11.90 18.61
CA LEU A 423 -7.05 -10.51 19.10
C LEU A 423 -7.58 -9.49 18.08
N LEU A 424 -7.41 -9.72 16.78
CA LEU A 424 -7.94 -8.81 15.74
C LEU A 424 -9.47 -8.80 15.75
N ASP A 425 -10.09 -9.95 16.02
CA ASP A 425 -11.54 -10.06 16.13
C ASP A 425 -12.04 -9.45 17.44
N VAL A 426 -11.34 -9.69 18.55
CA VAL A 426 -11.64 -9.07 19.85
C VAL A 426 -11.63 -7.55 19.72
N ILE A 427 -10.62 -6.96 19.07
CA ILE A 427 -10.56 -5.52 18.81
C ILE A 427 -11.74 -5.07 17.94
N ALA A 428 -11.97 -5.74 16.81
CA ALA A 428 -12.99 -5.34 15.84
C ALA A 428 -14.44 -5.43 16.39
N GLN A 429 -14.69 -6.32 17.34
CA GLN A 429 -16.03 -6.58 17.90
C GLN A 429 -16.27 -5.89 19.25
N SER A 430 -15.23 -5.29 19.83
CA SER A 430 -15.35 -4.59 21.12
C SER A 430 -15.99 -3.21 20.94
N TYR A 431 -16.90 -2.87 21.86
CA TYR A 431 -17.56 -1.56 21.93
C TYR A 431 -16.76 -0.55 22.75
N HIS A 432 -15.91 -1.04 23.67
CA HIS A 432 -15.12 -0.21 24.57
C HIS A 432 -13.69 -0.74 24.74
N PRO A 433 -12.65 0.12 24.85
CA PRO A 433 -11.26 -0.30 25.02
C PRO A 433 -11.03 -1.31 26.15
N LYS A 434 -11.78 -1.15 27.25
CA LYS A 434 -11.73 -2.03 28.42
C LYS A 434 -11.88 -3.51 28.06
N GLN A 435 -12.78 -3.86 27.14
CA GLN A 435 -13.00 -5.26 26.74
C GLN A 435 -11.73 -5.89 26.14
N VAL A 436 -10.98 -5.11 25.35
CA VAL A 436 -9.69 -5.53 24.78
C VAL A 436 -8.62 -5.62 25.87
N LEU A 437 -8.59 -4.66 26.80
CA LEU A 437 -7.60 -4.63 27.88
C LEU A 437 -7.80 -5.78 28.86
N ASP A 438 -9.04 -6.08 29.24
CA ASP A 438 -9.39 -7.22 30.11
C ASP A 438 -8.99 -8.55 29.45
N PHE A 439 -9.24 -8.69 28.14
CA PHE A 439 -8.78 -9.84 27.36
C PHE A 439 -7.25 -9.98 27.38
N LEU A 440 -6.51 -8.90 27.13
CA LEU A 440 -5.04 -8.92 27.16
C LEU A 440 -4.50 -9.19 28.56
N GLN A 441 -5.14 -8.67 29.61
CA GLN A 441 -4.77 -8.90 31.00
C GLN A 441 -4.95 -10.37 31.40
N HIS A 442 -6.05 -11.00 31.00
CA HIS A 442 -6.23 -12.43 31.23
C HIS A 442 -5.12 -13.26 30.57
N ARG A 443 -4.76 -12.93 29.33
CA ARG A 443 -3.64 -13.58 28.62
C ARG A 443 -2.27 -13.31 29.25
N GLN A 444 -2.07 -12.13 29.83
CA GLN A 444 -0.83 -11.77 30.53
C GLN A 444 -0.59 -12.71 31.72
N GLN A 445 -1.64 -13.04 32.49
CA GLN A 445 -1.53 -13.96 33.63
C GLN A 445 -1.03 -15.34 33.19
N ALA A 446 -1.49 -15.85 32.04
CA ALA A 446 -1.10 -17.15 31.51
C ALA A 446 0.39 -17.24 31.11
N VAL A 447 1.04 -16.11 30.81
CA VAL A 447 2.45 -16.07 30.37
C VAL A 447 3.38 -15.38 31.38
N ALA A 448 2.86 -14.99 32.56
CA ALA A 448 3.65 -14.33 33.59
C ALA A 448 4.80 -15.21 34.11
N SER A 449 4.59 -16.53 34.20
CA SER A 449 5.61 -17.48 34.61
C SER A 449 6.82 -17.53 33.68
N SER A 450 6.64 -17.24 32.38
CA SER A 450 7.74 -17.16 31.40
C SER A 450 8.74 -16.05 31.74
N TYR A 451 8.31 -15.00 32.45
CA TYR A 451 9.18 -13.93 32.94
C TYR A 451 9.82 -14.25 34.29
N ALA A 452 9.11 -14.95 35.18
CA ALA A 452 9.64 -15.34 36.47
C ALA A 452 10.73 -16.42 36.37
N ASN A 453 10.58 -17.33 35.40
CA ASN A 453 11.44 -18.50 35.25
C ASN A 453 12.54 -18.34 34.19
N GLU A 454 12.72 -17.14 33.62
CA GLU A 454 13.73 -16.92 32.59
C GLU A 454 15.15 -16.96 33.16
N THR A 455 16.08 -17.60 32.43
CA THR A 455 17.50 -17.70 32.80
C THR A 455 18.40 -16.95 31.82
N VAL A 456 17.88 -15.95 31.13
CA VAL A 456 18.56 -15.25 30.05
C VAL A 456 19.54 -14.22 30.61
N SER A 457 20.80 -14.26 30.18
CA SER A 457 21.77 -13.22 30.54
C SER A 457 21.46 -11.91 29.81
N ALA A 458 21.32 -10.81 30.55
CA ALA A 458 21.03 -9.50 29.98
C ALA A 458 22.14 -9.05 29.00
N GLY A 459 21.75 -8.50 27.85
CA GLY A 459 22.66 -8.05 26.79
C GLY A 459 23.17 -9.15 25.84
N GLN A 460 23.01 -10.43 26.17
CA GLN A 460 23.51 -11.54 25.35
C GLN A 460 22.48 -12.02 24.31
N GLY A 461 22.86 -11.98 23.04
CA GLY A 461 21.99 -12.38 21.92
C GLY A 461 20.70 -11.55 21.82
N VAL A 462 19.72 -12.03 21.05
CA VAL A 462 18.47 -11.27 20.84
C VAL A 462 17.57 -11.28 22.09
N GLN A 463 17.52 -12.40 22.82
CA GLN A 463 16.75 -12.52 24.07
C GLN A 463 17.32 -11.62 25.18
N GLY A 464 18.64 -11.61 25.36
CA GLY A 464 19.28 -10.77 26.38
C GLY A 464 19.18 -9.28 26.08
N ARG A 465 19.23 -8.87 24.80
CA ARG A 465 18.97 -7.48 24.41
C ARG A 465 17.54 -7.05 24.74
N TYR A 466 16.55 -7.93 24.51
CA TYR A 466 15.18 -7.66 24.92
C TYR A 466 15.05 -7.56 26.46
N LYS A 467 15.64 -8.50 27.20
CA LYS A 467 15.68 -8.43 28.68
C LYS A 467 16.26 -7.10 29.17
N ARG A 468 17.42 -6.70 28.63
CA ARG A 468 18.07 -5.42 28.97
C ARG A 468 17.11 -4.25 28.72
N ALA A 469 16.48 -4.20 27.55
CA ALA A 469 15.54 -3.13 27.21
C ALA A 469 14.35 -3.03 28.18
N VAL A 470 13.80 -4.18 28.62
CA VAL A 470 12.70 -4.19 29.61
C VAL A 470 13.18 -3.65 30.96
N LEU A 471 14.35 -4.08 31.43
CA LEU A 471 14.91 -3.61 32.69
C LEU A 471 15.14 -2.09 32.64
N ASP A 472 15.80 -1.60 31.59
CA ASP A 472 16.11 -0.18 31.42
C ASP A 472 14.83 0.67 31.34
N PHE A 473 13.79 0.19 30.64
CA PHE A 473 12.50 0.87 30.53
C PHE A 473 11.84 1.05 31.91
N TYR A 474 11.72 -0.02 32.70
CA TYR A 474 11.01 0.08 33.99
C TYR A 474 11.84 0.69 35.12
N GLN A 475 13.18 0.54 35.11
CA GLN A 475 14.05 1.24 36.07
C GLN A 475 13.87 2.76 35.95
N GLY A 476 13.87 3.29 34.73
CA GLY A 476 13.69 4.72 34.49
C GLY A 476 12.28 5.25 34.71
N GLN A 477 11.31 4.41 35.13
CA GLN A 477 9.93 4.83 35.38
C GLN A 477 9.46 4.55 36.83
N LEU A 478 10.11 3.61 37.54
CA LEU A 478 9.66 3.14 38.86
C LEU A 478 10.67 3.42 39.99
N ASP A 479 11.78 4.12 39.70
CA ASP A 479 12.86 4.44 40.67
C ASP A 479 13.30 3.24 41.52
N SER A 480 13.30 2.04 40.93
CA SER A 480 13.58 0.77 41.60
C SER A 480 14.65 -0.04 40.88
N GLU A 481 15.52 -0.73 41.63
CA GLU A 481 16.53 -1.63 41.05
C GLU A 481 15.88 -2.89 40.45
N CYS A 482 15.60 -2.85 39.14
CA CYS A 482 15.14 -4.02 38.40
C CYS A 482 16.33 -4.87 37.95
N SER A 483 16.57 -6.03 38.56
CA SER A 483 17.67 -6.94 38.16
C SER A 483 17.18 -8.22 37.45
N THR A 484 15.92 -8.61 37.67
CA THR A 484 15.29 -9.82 37.09
C THR A 484 13.92 -9.50 36.53
N LEU A 485 13.42 -10.24 35.53
CA LEU A 485 12.11 -9.96 34.94
C LEU A 485 10.92 -10.48 35.75
N ALA A 486 11.15 -11.13 36.90
CA ALA A 486 10.09 -11.71 37.72
C ALA A 486 9.05 -10.68 38.18
N GLY A 487 9.47 -9.43 38.39
CA GLY A 487 8.59 -8.33 38.77
C GLY A 487 7.80 -7.69 37.63
N LYS A 488 8.04 -8.05 36.35
CA LYS A 488 7.50 -7.31 35.18
C LYS A 488 5.99 -7.14 35.22
N SER A 489 5.25 -8.17 35.63
CA SER A 489 3.78 -8.08 35.71
C SER A 489 3.35 -7.02 36.72
N LEU A 490 4.00 -6.96 37.89
CA LEU A 490 3.70 -5.95 38.91
C LEU A 490 4.11 -4.56 38.45
N TRP A 491 5.30 -4.43 37.84
CA TRP A 491 5.80 -3.16 37.30
C TRP A 491 4.85 -2.55 36.27
N LEU A 492 4.29 -3.39 35.39
CA LEU A 492 3.30 -2.96 34.41
C LEU A 492 2.05 -2.40 35.10
N GLU A 493 1.48 -3.10 36.07
CA GLU A 493 0.27 -2.63 36.77
C GLU A 493 0.55 -1.35 37.57
N THR A 494 1.70 -1.26 38.26
CA THR A 494 2.12 -0.03 38.96
C THR A 494 2.24 1.14 37.99
N TYR A 495 2.89 0.93 36.84
CA TYR A 495 3.07 1.98 35.83
C TYR A 495 1.74 2.43 35.20
N LEU A 496 0.82 1.50 34.96
CA LEU A 496 -0.50 1.86 34.43
C LEU A 496 -1.34 2.63 35.44
N LYS A 497 -1.19 2.33 36.73
CA LYS A 497 -1.88 3.05 37.81
C LYS A 497 -1.38 4.49 37.94
N THR A 498 -0.06 4.71 37.93
CA THR A 498 0.50 6.08 37.96
C THR A 498 0.05 6.89 36.74
N CYS A 499 0.06 6.29 35.54
CA CYS A 499 -0.45 6.92 34.32
C CYS A 499 -1.96 7.25 34.33
N GLN A 500 -2.74 6.67 35.23
CA GLN A 500 -4.16 6.99 35.42
C GLN A 500 -4.36 8.11 36.44
N GLU A 501 -3.58 8.12 37.52
CA GLU A 501 -3.62 9.15 38.56
C GLU A 501 -3.23 10.52 38.00
N ASP A 502 -2.21 10.59 37.14
CA ASP A 502 -1.77 11.83 36.46
C ASP A 502 -2.84 12.42 35.50
N ARG A 503 -3.89 11.66 35.13
CA ARG A 503 -4.98 12.16 34.27
C ARG A 503 -6.10 12.83 35.05
N HIS A 504 -6.15 12.66 36.37
CA HIS A 504 -7.18 13.25 37.23
C HIS A 504 -6.76 14.61 37.82
N GLU A 505 -5.53 15.07 37.59
CA GLU A 505 -5.03 16.38 38.03
C GLU A 505 -5.18 17.52 37.00
N TYR A 506 -5.85 17.31 35.86
CA TYR A 506 -6.09 18.35 34.84
C TYR A 506 -7.56 18.51 34.44
#